data_AF-V9NGB7-F1
#
_entry.id   AF-V9NGB7-F1
#
_cell.length_a   1.000
_cell.length_b   1.000
_cell.length_c   1.000
_cell.angle_alpha   90.00
_cell.angle_beta   90.00
_cell.angle_gamma   90.00
#
_symmetry.space_group_name_H-M   'P 1'
#
loop_
_entity.id
_entity.type
_entity.pdbx_description
1 polymer ?
#
loop_
_entity_poly.entity_id
_entity_poly.type
_entity_poly.pdbx_seq_one_letter_code
_entity_poly.pdbx_strand_id
1 'polypeptide(L)' 'MFNISWFFLRFASFSTFSGFLFDLEIGLASVGFLLFHIILGLRSVLKDYIHTKKVKILSLSLLRIVSIELWLKF' A
#
# COMPACT_ATOMS: atom_id res chain seq x y z
N MET A 1 4.22 46.51 12.43
CA MET A 1 5.39 45.63 12.65
C MET A 1 4.91 44.19 12.52
N PHE A 2 5.55 43.38 11.69
CA PHE A 2 5.16 41.98 11.52
C PHE A 2 5.47 41.21 12.81
N ASN A 3 4.46 40.53 13.37
CA ASN A 3 4.69 39.70 14.55
C ASN A 3 5.29 38.36 14.11
N ILE A 4 6.62 38.30 14.14
CA ILE A 4 7.42 37.14 13.76
C ILE A 4 6.99 35.89 14.55
N SER A 5 6.66 36.04 15.83
CA SER A 5 6.18 34.93 16.68
C SER A 5 4.85 34.35 16.17
N TRP A 6 3.90 35.20 15.79
CA TRP A 6 2.62 34.76 15.24
C TRP A 6 2.78 34.00 13.91
N PHE A 7 3.70 34.44 13.06
CA PHE A 7 4.01 33.75 11.81
C PHE A 7 4.63 32.38 12.06
N PHE A 8 5.64 32.29 12.93
CA PHE A 8 6.28 31.01 13.25
C PHE A 8 5.32 30.02 13.90
N LEU A 9 4.38 30.49 14.72
CA LEU A 9 3.36 29.62 15.32
C LEU A 9 2.45 29.00 14.25
N ARG A 10 2.01 29.78 13.26
CA ARG A 10 1.22 29.26 12.13
C ARG A 10 2.02 28.33 11.24
N PHE A 11 3.26 28.71 10.92
CA PHE A 11 4.16 27.88 10.12
C PHE A 11 4.39 26.53 10.79
N ALA A 12 4.66 26.51 12.10
CA ALA A 12 4.80 25.28 12.86
C ALA A 12 3.55 24.40 12.78
N SER A 13 2.35 24.97 12.93
CA SER A 13 1.09 24.22 12.78
C SER A 13 0.94 23.62 11.37
N PHE A 14 1.22 24.38 10.32
CA PHE A 14 1.18 23.88 8.94
C PHE A 14 2.20 22.78 8.69
N SER A 15 3.44 22.95 9.15
CA SER A 15 4.50 21.95 9.01
C SER A 15 4.16 20.66 9.75
N THR A 16 3.63 20.73 10.98
CA THR A 16 3.21 19.54 11.74
C THR A 16 2.07 18.81 11.05
N PHE A 17 1.06 19.53 10.56
CA PHE A 17 -0.05 18.92 9.83
C PHE A 17 0.41 18.28 8.52
N SER A 18 1.28 18.95 7.77
CA SER A 18 1.86 18.40 6.54
C SER A 18 2.71 17.16 6.82
N GLY A 19 3.50 17.16 7.90
CA GLY A 19 4.28 16.00 8.31
C GLY A 19 3.38 14.80 8.63
N PHE A 20 2.30 15.02 9.38
CA PHE A 20 1.32 13.99 9.66
C PHE A 20 0.68 13.39 8.40
N LEU A 21 0.32 14.22 7.41
CA LEU A 21 -0.22 13.73 6.13
C LEU A 21 0.82 12.90 5.37
N PHE A 22 2.08 13.33 5.38
CA PHE A 22 3.17 12.61 4.73
C PHE A 22 3.44 11.25 5.39
N ASP A 23 3.40 11.19 6.72
CA ASP A 23 3.54 9.94 7.47
C ASP A 23 2.40 8.95 7.12
N LEU A 24 1.17 9.45 7.02
CA LEU A 24 0.03 8.64 6.57
C LEU A 24 0.22 8.12 5.14
N GLU A 25 0.68 8.97 4.22
CA GLU A 25 0.94 8.59 2.83
C GLU A 25 2.00 7.49 2.75
N ILE A 26 3.12 7.64 3.48
CA ILE A 26 4.18 6.62 3.53
C ILE A 26 3.63 5.32 4.11
N GLY A 27 2.83 5.39 5.17
CA GLY A 27 2.20 4.21 5.77
C GLY A 27 1.33 3.45 4.77
N LEU A 28 0.43 4.15 4.08
CA LEU A 28 -0.44 3.57 3.06
C LEU A 28 0.36 3.01 1.87
N ALA A 29 1.34 3.76 1.38
CA ALA A 29 2.21 3.33 0.28
C ALA A 29 3.00 2.06 0.64
N SER A 30 3.52 1.98 1.87
CA SER A 30 4.27 0.82 2.36
C SER A 30 3.40 -0.43 2.43
N VAL A 31 2.18 -0.30 2.98
CA VAL A 31 1.22 -1.42 3.04
C VAL A 31 0.82 -1.87 1.64
N GLY A 32 0.47 -0.93 0.76
CA GLY A 32 0.11 -1.23 -0.63
C GLY A 32 1.24 -1.93 -1.39
N PHE A 33 2.48 -1.46 -1.20
CA PHE A 33 3.67 -2.08 -1.77
C PHE A 33 3.87 -3.52 -1.28
N LEU A 34 3.74 -3.78 0.03
CA LEU A 34 3.89 -5.11 0.59
C LEU A 34 2.83 -6.08 0.04
N LEU A 35 1.56 -5.67 0.01
CA LEU A 35 0.48 -6.49 -0.55
C LEU A 35 0.73 -6.80 -2.02
N PHE A 36 1.10 -5.79 -2.80
CA PHE A 36 1.43 -5.96 -4.21
C PHE A 36 2.61 -6.92 -4.41
N HIS A 37 3.67 -6.77 -3.63
CA HIS A 37 4.85 -7.63 -3.68
C HIS A 37 4.49 -9.09 -3.39
N ILE A 38 3.70 -9.35 -2.35
CA ILE A 38 3.24 -10.71 -1.99
C ILE A 38 2.42 -11.33 -3.13
N ILE A 39 1.48 -10.58 -3.71
CA ILE A 39 0.64 -11.07 -4.81
C ILE A 39 1.49 -11.44 -6.03
N LEU A 40 2.48 -10.61 -6.39
CA LEU A 40 3.42 -10.91 -7.47
C LEU A 40 4.26 -12.15 -7.18
N GLY A 41 4.79 -12.26 -5.96
CA GLY A 41 5.58 -13.41 -5.52
C GLY A 41 4.80 -14.72 -5.62
N LEU A 42 3.58 -14.74 -5.08
CA LEU A 42 2.67 -15.88 -5.18
C LEU A 42 2.35 -16.22 -6.64
N ARG A 43 2.13 -15.21 -7.48
CA ARG A 43 1.88 -15.43 -8.91
C ARG A 43 3.06 -16.08 -9.61
N SER A 44 4.30 -15.74 -9.24
CA SER A 44 5.50 -16.41 -9.76
C SER A 44 5.53 -17.87 -9.32
N VAL A 45 5.38 -18.14 -8.02
CA VAL A 45 5.38 -19.51 -7.47
C VAL A 45 4.33 -20.38 -8.17
N LEU A 46 3.10 -19.90 -8.33
CA LEU A 46 2.04 -20.64 -9.03
C LEU A 46 2.39 -20.89 -10.50
N LYS A 47 3.12 -19.98 -11.15
CA LYS A 47 3.53 -20.16 -12.54
C LYS A 47 4.65 -21.16 -12.69
N ASP A 48 5.60 -21.16 -11.76
CA ASP A 48 6.85 -21.93 -11.83
C ASP A 48 6.63 -23.38 -11.39
N TYR A 49 5.82 -23.60 -10.34
CA TYR A 49 5.68 -24.93 -9.72
C TYR A 49 4.41 -25.69 -10.12
N ILE A 50 3.38 -25.02 -10.65
CA ILE A 50 2.13 -25.70 -11.08
C ILE A 50 2.14 -25.89 -12.59
N HIS A 51 2.39 -27.13 -13.01
CA HIS A 51 2.41 -27.52 -14.42
C HIS A 51 1.05 -27.99 -14.93
N THR A 52 0.18 -28.49 -14.05
CA THR A 52 -1.16 -28.93 -14.44
C THR A 52 -2.06 -27.73 -14.74
N LYS A 53 -2.42 -27.55 -16.02
CA LYS A 53 -3.19 -26.39 -16.52
C LYS A 53 -4.46 -26.08 -15.71
N LYS A 54 -5.24 -27.11 -15.36
CA LYS A 54 -6.49 -26.95 -14.58
C LYS A 54 -6.23 -26.38 -13.19
N VAL A 55 -5.24 -26.92 -12.49
CA VAL A 55 -4.84 -26.46 -11.14
C VAL A 55 -4.29 -25.04 -11.21
N LYS A 56 -3.43 -24.75 -12.19
CA LYS A 56 -2.85 -23.41 -12.39
C LYS A 56 -3.93 -22.35 -12.59
N ILE A 57 -4.95 -22.63 -13.40
CA ILE A 57 -6.07 -21.70 -13.62
C ILE A 57 -6.86 -21.50 -12.32
N LEU A 58 -7.23 -22.57 -11.62
CA LEU A 58 -7.93 -22.48 -10.33
C LEU A 58 -7.16 -21.63 -9.31
N SER A 59 -5.86 -21.92 -9.13
CA SER A 59 -5.02 -21.19 -8.18
C SER A 59 -4.85 -19.72 -8.56
N LEU A 60 -4.70 -19.39 -9.84
CA LEU A 60 -4.61 -17.99 -10.30
C LEU A 60 -5.93 -17.24 -10.11
N SER A 61 -7.07 -17.90 -10.32
CA SER A 61 -8.40 -17.32 -10.06
C SER A 61 -8.59 -17.05 -8.56
N LEU A 62 -8.22 -17.99 -7.69
CA LEU A 62 -8.27 -17.81 -6.25
C LEU A 62 -7.34 -16.67 -5.80
N LEU A 63 -6.11 -16.61 -6.33
CA LEU A 63 -5.17 -15.52 -6.05
C LEU A 63 -5.78 -14.17 -6.42
N ARG A 64 -6.52 -14.07 -7.53
CA ARG A 64 -7.20 -12.85 -7.95
C ARG A 64 -8.34 -12.46 -7.00
N ILE A 65 -9.14 -13.41 -6.53
CA ILE A 65 -10.21 -13.17 -5.55
C ILE A 65 -9.61 -12.67 -4.24
N VAL A 66 -8.59 -13.38 -3.72
CA VAL A 66 -7.88 -12.99 -2.49
C VAL A 66 -7.25 -11.61 -2.63
N SER A 67 -6.67 -11.29 -3.79
CA SER A 67 -6.11 -9.96 -4.04
C SER A 67 -7.18 -8.87 -3.91
N ILE A 68 -8.35 -9.05 -4.53
CA ILE A 68 -9.47 -8.09 -4.43
C ILE A 68 -9.96 -7.98 -2.98
N GLU A 69 -10.09 -9.10 -2.28
CA GLU A 69 -10.51 -9.10 -0.88
C GLU A 69 -9.52 -8.36 0.03
N LEU A 70 -8.22 -8.55 -0.18
CA LEU A 70 -7.18 -7.84 0.57
C LEU A 70 -7.23 -6.33 0.31
N TRP A 71 -7.47 -5.92 -0.94
CA TRP A 71 -7.64 -4.50 -1.28
C TRP A 71 -8.93 -3.88 -0.74
N LEU A 72 -9.98 -4.66 -0.49
CA LEU A 72 -11.24 -4.16 0.06
C LEU A 72 -11.23 -4.05 1.60
N LYS A 73 -10.35 -4.81 2.26
CA LYS A 73 -10.21 -4.82 3.72
C LYS A 73 -9.19 -3.81 4.24
N PHE A 74 -8.43 -3.19 3.35
CA PHE A 74 -7.50 -2.10 3.61
C PHE A 74 -8.06 -0.79 3.05
#